data_AF-A0A484YUX5-F1
#
_entry.id   AF-A0A484YUX5-F1
#
_cell.length_a   1.000
_cell.length_b   1.000
_cell.length_c   1.000
_cell.angle_alpha   90.00
_cell.angle_beta   90.00
_cell.angle_gamma   90.00
#
_symmetry.space_group_name_H-M   'P 1'
#
loop_
_entity.id
_entity.type
_entity.pdbx_description
1 polymer ?
#
loop_
_entity_poly.entity_id
_entity_poly.type
_entity_poly.pdbx_seq_one_letter_code
_entity_poly.pdbx_strand_id
1 'polypeptide(L)'
;MIKLGIVMDPIANINIKKDSSFAMLLEAQRRGYELHYMEMNDLYLINGEARARTRLVNVEQNYDKWYEFGSEQDIALADLKRHPDA
;
A
#
# COMPACT_ATOMS: atom_id res chain seq x y z
N MET A 1 -10.79 -8.37 -9.38
CA MET A 1 -10.32 -7.76 -8.12
C MET A 1 -9.28 -6.72 -8.46
N ILE A 2 -9.34 -5.52 -7.90
CA ILE A 2 -8.39 -4.43 -8.20
C ILE A 2 -7.23 -4.51 -7.20
N LYS A 3 -5.99 -4.44 -7.69
CA LYS A 3 -4.78 -4.34 -6.88
C LYS A 3 -4.34 -2.88 -6.82
N LEU A 4 -4.32 -2.32 -5.62
CA LEU A 4 -3.92 -0.94 -5.39
C LEU A 4 -2.53 -0.92 -4.76
N GLY A 5 -1.57 -0.33 -5.47
CA GLY A 5 -0.23 -0.07 -4.92
C GLY A 5 -0.17 1.32 -4.27
N ILE A 6 0.38 1.40 -3.07
CA ILE A 6 0.67 2.66 -2.38
C ILE A 6 2.16 2.73 -2.02
N VAL A 7 2.80 3.84 -2.37
CA VAL A 7 4.11 4.22 -1.87
C VAL A 7 3.91 5.29 -0.82
N MET A 8 4.39 5.08 0.40
CA MET A 8 4.31 6.09 1.45
C MET A 8 5.40 5.89 2.52
N ASP A 9 5.56 6.89 3.40
CA ASP A 9 6.37 6.77 4.60
C ASP A 9 5.90 5.59 5.48
N PRO A 10 6.72 5.11 6.45
CA PRO A 10 6.36 4.00 7.32
C PRO A 10 4.96 4.13 7.92
N ILE A 11 4.05 3.21 7.56
CA ILE A 11 2.66 3.19 8.08
C ILE A 11 2.62 3.01 9.61
N ALA A 12 3.71 2.56 10.21
CA ALA A 12 3.91 2.50 11.66
C ALA A 12 3.94 3.89 12.34
N ASN A 13 4.21 4.96 11.58
CA ASN A 13 4.45 6.31 12.14
C ASN A 13 3.34 7.33 11.80
N ILE A 14 2.25 6.90 11.17
CA ILE A 14 1.19 7.82 10.72
C ILE A 14 0.23 8.21 11.85
N ASN A 15 -0.35 9.41 11.73
CA ASN A 15 -1.48 9.81 12.57
C ASN A 15 -2.80 9.52 11.86
N ILE A 16 -3.42 8.37 12.16
CA ILE A 16 -4.63 7.90 11.47
C ILE A 16 -5.83 8.85 11.54
N LYS A 17 -5.86 9.85 12.44
CA LYS A 17 -6.92 10.89 12.46
C LYS A 17 -6.78 11.93 11.36
N LYS A 18 -5.55 12.19 10.91
CA LYS A 18 -5.21 13.31 10.02
C LYS A 18 -4.63 12.86 8.69
N ASP A 19 -4.31 11.57 8.57
CA ASP A 19 -3.67 11.00 7.40
C ASP A 19 -4.71 10.67 6.31
N SER A 20 -4.69 11.44 5.22
CA SER A 20 -5.58 11.22 4.08
C SER A 20 -5.27 9.91 3.35
N SER A 21 -4.00 9.49 3.31
CA SER A 21 -3.60 8.22 2.68
C SER A 21 -4.23 7.04 3.39
N PHE A 22 -4.28 7.06 4.73
CA PHE A 22 -4.96 6.05 5.53
C PHE A 22 -6.46 5.99 5.29
N ALA A 23 -7.12 7.15 5.19
CA ALA A 23 -8.54 7.22 4.85
C ALA A 23 -8.82 6.62 3.46
N MET A 24 -7.92 6.82 2.50
CA MET A 24 -8.02 6.20 1.17
C MET A 24 -7.83 4.68 1.23
N LEU A 25 -6.89 4.18 2.03
CA LEU A 25 -6.68 2.75 2.21
C LEU A 25 -7.92 2.06 2.82
N LEU A 26 -8.53 2.68 3.83
CA LEU A 26 -9.79 2.20 4.42
C LEU A 26 -10.90 2.09 3.37
N GLU A 27 -11.09 3.13 2.55
CA GLU A 27 -12.12 3.14 1.51
C GLU A 27 -11.82 2.13 0.39
N ALA A 28 -10.57 2.00 -0.02
CA ALA A 28 -10.15 1.01 -1.02
C ALA A 28 -10.40 -0.42 -0.52
N GLN A 29 -10.04 -0.72 0.73
CA GLN A 29 -10.34 -2.01 1.36
C GLN A 29 -11.85 -2.26 1.43
N ARG A 30 -12.65 -1.24 1.81
CA ARG A 30 -14.12 -1.32 1.84
C ARG A 30 -14.72 -1.64 0.47
N ARG A 31 -14.08 -1.21 -0.62
CA ARG A 31 -14.44 -1.53 -2.01
C ARG A 31 -13.96 -2.91 -2.47
N GLY A 32 -13.29 -3.68 -1.60
CA GLY A 32 -12.76 -5.01 -1.90
C GLY A 32 -11.48 -4.98 -2.73
N TYR A 33 -10.67 -3.92 -2.62
CA TYR A 33 -9.38 -3.86 -3.29
C TYR A 33 -8.33 -4.61 -2.47
N GLU A 34 -7.38 -5.23 -3.17
CA GLU A 34 -6.18 -5.82 -2.57
C GLU A 34 -5.12 -4.73 -2.44
N LEU A 35 -4.70 -4.42 -1.22
CA LEU A 35 -3.78 -3.32 -0.94
C LEU A 35 -2.33 -3.83 -0.89
N HIS A 36 -1.47 -3.22 -1.70
CA HIS A 36 -0.04 -3.47 -1.74
C HIS A 36 0.70 -2.25 -1.19
N TYR A 37 1.29 -2.42 -0.02
CA TYR A 37 2.13 -1.43 0.64
C TYR A 37 3.59 -1.56 0.19
N MET A 38 4.25 -0.43 -0.02
CA MET A 38 5.67 -0.35 -0.34
C MET A 38 6.25 0.99 0.14
N GLU A 39 7.51 0.97 0.55
CA GLU A 39 8.29 2.18 0.84
C GLU A 39 9.15 2.56 -0.37
N MET A 40 9.74 3.75 -0.35
CA MET A 40 10.64 4.20 -1.44
C MET A 40 11.81 3.24 -1.70
N ASN A 41 12.32 2.58 -0.65
CA ASN A 41 13.43 1.63 -0.75
C ASN A 41 13.03 0.29 -1.36
N ASP A 42 11.73 0.02 -1.48
CA ASP A 42 11.22 -1.22 -2.06
C ASP A 42 11.08 -1.14 -3.59
N LEU A 43 11.21 0.06 -4.17
CA LEU A 43 11.13 0.31 -5.60
C LEU A 43 12.49 0.09 -6.26
N TYR A 44 12.51 -0.66 -7.36
CA TYR A 44 13.76 -0.93 -8.07
C TYR A 44 13.53 -1.24 -9.56
N LEU A 45 14.63 -1.25 -10.32
CA LEU A 45 14.64 -1.62 -11.73
C LEU A 45 15.43 -2.92 -11.93
N ILE A 46 14.87 -3.86 -12.67
CA ILE A 46 15.59 -5.06 -13.12
C ILE A 46 15.44 -5.19 -14.64
N ASN A 47 16.56 -5.23 -15.35
CA ASN A 47 16.59 -5.33 -16.82
C ASN A 47 15.69 -4.31 -17.55
N GLY A 48 15.53 -3.11 -16.98
CA GLY A 48 14.68 -2.05 -17.53
C GLY A 48 13.19 -2.17 -17.16
N GLU A 49 12.78 -3.20 -16.42
CA GLU A 49 11.42 -3.34 -15.87
C GLU A 49 11.34 -2.74 -14.46
N ALA A 50 10.38 -1.85 -14.24
CA ALA A 50 10.12 -1.25 -12.94
C ALA A 50 9.32 -2.21 -12.05
N ARG A 51 9.89 -2.55 -10.90
CA ARG A 51 9.34 -3.54 -9.96
C ARG A 51 9.35 -3.00 -8.54
N ALA A 52 8.58 -3.67 -7.69
CA ALA A 52 8.58 -3.39 -6.27
C ALA A 52 8.46 -4.66 -5.44
N ARG A 53 9.13 -4.64 -4.29
CA ARG A 53 8.80 -5.52 -3.18
C ARG A 53 7.59 -4.93 -2.46
N THR A 54 6.50 -5.67 -2.41
CA THR A 54 5.24 -5.21 -1.81
C THR A 54 4.86 -6.10 -0.65
N ARG A 55 4.19 -5.55 0.35
CA ARG A 55 3.52 -6.33 1.40
C ARG A 55 2.03 -6.11 1.27
N LEU A 56 1.25 -7.19 1.34
CA LEU A 56 -0.19 -7.04 1.51
C LEU A 56 -0.45 -6.31 2.83
N VAL A 57 -1.38 -5.36 2.82
CA VAL A 57 -1.73 -4.62 4.04
C VAL A 57 -3.24 -4.66 4.25
N ASN A 58 -3.66 -4.99 5.47
CA ASN A 58 -5.00 -4.71 5.94
C ASN A 58 -4.94 -3.51 6.87
N VAL A 59 -5.91 -2.60 6.76
CA VAL A 59 -6.01 -1.41 7.60
C VAL A 59 -7.33 -1.39 8.37
N GLU A 60 -7.29 -0.85 9.58
CA GLU A 60 -8.47 -0.73 10.45
C GLU A 60 -8.41 0.59 11.23
N GLN A 61 -9.57 1.22 11.46
CA GLN A 61 -9.65 2.43 12.28
C GLN A 61 -9.52 2.09 13.78
N ASN A 62 -8.34 1.63 14.21
CA ASN A 62 -8.03 1.19 15.55
C ASN A 62 -6.67 1.78 16.00
N TYR A 63 -6.66 2.59 17.07
CA TYR A 63 -5.44 3.26 17.56
C TYR A 63 -4.40 2.33 18.18
N ASP A 64 -4.77 1.11 18.54
CA ASP A 64 -3.84 0.13 19.10
C ASP A 64 -3.24 -0.77 17.99
N LYS A 65 -3.97 -0.95 16.88
CA LYS A 65 -3.57 -1.78 15.74
C LYS A 65 -4.26 -1.30 14.45
N TRP A 66 -3.70 -0.27 13.80
CA TRP A 66 -4.31 0.31 12.60
C TRP A 66 -3.89 -0.34 11.28
N TYR A 67 -2.92 -1.25 11.32
CA TYR A 67 -2.45 -1.98 10.15
C TYR A 67 -1.98 -3.39 10.52
N GLU A 68 -2.01 -4.28 9.54
CA GLU A 68 -1.45 -5.61 9.61
C GLU A 68 -0.83 -5.98 8.25
N PHE A 69 0.44 -6.38 8.26
CA PHE A 69 1.09 -6.87 7.06
C PHE A 69 0.81 -8.36 6.86
N GLY A 70 0.49 -8.71 5.62
CA GLY A 70 0.38 -10.08 5.14
C GLY A 70 1.65 -10.53 4.42
N SER A 71 1.47 -11.30 3.34
CA SER A 71 2.59 -11.83 2.56
C SER A 71 3.35 -10.73 1.82
N GLU A 72 4.66 -10.93 1.73
CA GLU A 72 5.56 -10.13 0.88
C GLU A 72 5.59 -10.75 -0.53
N GLN A 73 5.60 -9.90 -1.56
CA GLN A 73 5.52 -10.29 -2.96
C GLN A 73 6.37 -9.37 -3.82
N ASP A 74 6.98 -9.94 -4.85
CA ASP A 74 7.69 -9.19 -5.87
C ASP A 74 6.81 -9.01 -7.11
N ILE A 75 6.47 -7.76 -7.44
CA ILE A 75 5.48 -7.44 -8.49
C ILE A 75 6.04 -6.38 -9.45
N ALA A 76 5.73 -6.55 -10.75
CA ALA A 76 5.95 -5.50 -11.74
C ALA A 76 4.99 -4.34 -11.48
N LEU A 77 5.49 -3.10 -11.44
CA LEU A 77 4.66 -1.93 -11.14
C LEU A 77 3.53 -1.73 -12.15
N ALA A 78 3.69 -2.24 -13.37
CA ALA A 78 2.66 -2.24 -14.41
C ALA A 78 1.39 -3.04 -14.04
N ASP A 79 1.50 -4.02 -13.13
CA ASP A 79 0.39 -4.84 -12.68
C ASP A 79 -0.42 -4.18 -11.54
N LEU A 80 0.11 -3.11 -10.95
CA LEU A 80 -0.56 -2.34 -9.91
C LEU A 80 -1.31 -1.15 -10.51
N LYS A 81 -2.52 -0.88 -9.99
CA LYS A 81 -3.17 0.41 -10.26
C LYS A 81 -2.67 1.43 -9.25
N ARG A 82 -2.17 2.57 -9.76
CA ARG A 82 -1.89 3.76 -8.95
C ARG A 82 -3.21 4.43 -8.54
N HIS A 83 -3.33 4.86 -7.29
CA HIS A 83 -4.39 5.78 -6.89
C HIS A 83 -4.08 7.19 -7.43
N PRO A 84 -5.02 7.89 -8.09
CA PRO A 84 -4.75 9.17 -8.74
C PRO A 84 -4.33 10.30 -7.76
N ASP A 85 -4.75 10.24 -6.49
CA ASP A 85 -4.63 11.35 -5.52
C ASP A 85 -3.52 11.20 -4.46
N ALA A 86 -2.45 10.44 -4.75
CA ALA A 86 -1.23 10.40 -3.94
C ALA A 86 -0.06 11.13 -4.63
#